data_AF-A0A7K3RUB6-F1
#
_entry.id   AF-A0A7K3RUB6-F1
#
_cell.length_a   1.000
_cell.length_b   1.000
_cell.length_c   1.000
_cell.angle_alpha   90.00
_cell.angle_beta   90.00
_cell.angle_gamma   90.00
#
_symmetry.space_group_name_H-M   'P 1'
#
loop_
_entity.id
_entity.type
_entity.pdbx_description
1 polymer ?
#
loop_
_entity_poly.entity_id
_entity_poly.type
_entity_poly.pdbx_seq_one_letter_code
_entity_poly.pdbx_strand_id
1 'polypeptide(L)'
;ARPDRLGILLVDGSGGEQGERAEGLLPCTELPHVFTHLVASDPVRMREFAQALGGELKRRAELLGELDFAAWHERYGQQEAQRGPAPRVV
;
A
#
# COMPACT_ATOMS: atom_id res chain seq x y z
N ALA A 1 10.54 -12.57 -2.33
CA ALA A 1 9.49 -12.53 -1.29
C ALA A 1 8.84 -11.17 -1.38
N ARG A 2 7.51 -11.05 -1.23
CA ARG A 2 6.95 -9.71 -1.00
C ARG A 2 7.60 -9.19 0.29
N PRO A 3 8.03 -7.94 0.34
CA PRO A 3 8.43 -7.35 1.59
C PRO A 3 7.19 -7.31 2.49
N ASP A 4 7.15 -8.23 3.46
CA ASP A 4 5.92 -8.58 4.18
C ASP A 4 5.38 -7.44 5.06
N ARG A 5 6.14 -6.35 5.21
CA ARG A 5 5.83 -5.23 6.11
C ARG A 5 5.53 -3.90 5.39
N LEU A 6 5.85 -3.77 4.10
CA LEU A 6 5.69 -2.51 3.37
C LEU A 6 5.22 -2.78 1.93
N GLY A 7 4.05 -2.21 1.60
CA GLY A 7 3.55 -2.11 0.23
C GLY A 7 3.55 -0.66 -0.23
N ILE A 8 3.94 -0.42 -1.48
CA ILE A 8 3.96 0.91 -2.11
C ILE A 8 2.98 0.92 -3.28
N LEU A 9 2.13 1.95 -3.33
CA LEU A 9 1.30 2.27 -4.48
C LEU A 9 1.78 3.58 -5.06
N LEU A 10 2.04 3.61 -6.36
CA LEU A 10 2.54 4.77 -7.07
C LEU A 10 1.38 5.51 -7.74
N VAL A 11 1.35 6.83 -7.63
CA VAL A 11 0.40 7.69 -8.35
C VAL A 11 1.18 8.79 -9.05
N ASP A 12 1.26 8.73 -10.37
CA ASP A 12 1.78 9.84 -11.16
C ASP A 12 0.74 10.96 -11.24
N GLY A 13 1.15 12.17 -10.90
CA GLY A 13 0.37 13.38 -11.16
C GLY A 13 0.17 13.59 -12.67
N SER A 14 -0.78 14.45 -13.06
CA SER A 14 -1.13 14.64 -14.48
C SER A 14 0.01 15.16 -15.36
N GLY A 15 1.09 15.69 -14.78
CA GLY A 15 2.25 16.23 -15.49
C GLY A 15 1.90 17.49 -16.28
N GLY A 16 2.53 18.62 -15.97
CA GLY A 16 2.34 19.85 -16.73
C GLY A 16 2.63 19.66 -18.22
N GLU A 17 1.94 20.47 -19.04
CA GLU A 17 2.04 20.45 -20.49
C GLU A 17 3.50 20.59 -20.98
N GLN A 18 3.83 19.80 -22.02
CA GLN A 18 4.95 19.97 -22.95
C GLN A 18 6.35 19.48 -22.52
N GLY A 19 6.82 18.47 -23.25
CA GLY A 19 8.17 18.47 -23.81
C GLY A 19 9.15 17.46 -23.22
N GLU A 20 9.25 17.37 -21.90
CA GLU A 20 10.25 16.55 -21.23
C GLU A 20 9.58 15.73 -20.12
N ARG A 21 8.76 14.76 -20.53
CA ARG A 21 8.22 13.76 -19.61
C ARG A 21 9.40 12.91 -19.14
N ALA A 22 10.02 13.30 -18.03
CA ALA A 22 10.74 12.36 -17.18
C ALA A 22 9.81 11.14 -16.96
N GLU A 23 10.37 9.94 -16.82
CA GLU A 23 9.62 8.68 -16.68
C GLU A 23 8.68 8.66 -15.43
N GLY A 24 8.61 9.76 -14.67
CA GLY A 24 7.75 9.90 -13.51
C GLY A 24 8.19 8.91 -12.44
N LEU A 25 7.21 8.25 -11.84
CA LEU A 25 7.46 7.15 -10.90
C LEU A 25 7.61 5.79 -11.60
N LEU A 26 7.55 5.72 -12.93
CA LEU A 26 7.61 4.45 -13.66
C LEU A 26 8.85 3.59 -13.31
N PRO A 27 10.07 4.14 -13.16
CA PRO A 27 11.23 3.32 -12.78
C PRO A 27 11.08 2.64 -11.41
N CYS A 28 10.25 3.20 -10.53
CA CYS A 28 10.00 2.62 -9.21
C CYS A 28 9.15 1.35 -9.26
N THR A 29 8.50 1.00 -10.39
CA THR A 29 7.71 -0.23 -10.48
C THR A 29 8.56 -1.49 -10.38
N GLU A 30 9.87 -1.40 -10.61
CA GLU A 30 10.83 -2.49 -10.44
C GLU A 30 11.09 -2.84 -8.96
N LEU A 31 10.67 -1.98 -8.03
CA LEU A 31 10.81 -2.26 -6.61
C LEU A 31 9.86 -3.39 -6.20
N PRO A 32 10.33 -4.40 -5.43
CA PRO A 32 9.50 -5.54 -5.02
C PRO A 32 8.37 -5.17 -4.05
N HIS A 33 8.37 -3.95 -3.53
CA HIS A 33 7.34 -3.39 -2.65
C HIS A 33 6.17 -2.78 -3.43
N VAL A 34 6.39 -2.43 -4.71
CA VAL A 34 5.35 -1.79 -5.52
C VAL A 34 4.35 -2.85 -5.95
N PHE A 35 3.09 -2.59 -5.67
CA PHE A 35 2.00 -3.52 -6.01
C PHE A 35 0.99 -2.93 -7.00
N THR A 36 0.97 -1.60 -7.16
CA THR A 36 0.09 -0.88 -8.09
C THR A 36 0.75 0.42 -8.54
N HIS A 37 0.51 0.80 -9.79
CA HIS A 37 0.86 2.11 -10.35
C HIS A 37 -0.38 2.71 -11.03
N LEU A 38 -0.67 3.98 -10.75
CA LEU A 38 -1.80 4.74 -11.27
C LEU A 38 -1.31 6.03 -11.91
N VAL A 39 -2.06 6.51 -12.90
CA VAL A 39 -1.86 7.84 -13.50
C VAL A 39 -3.10 8.67 -13.22
N ALA A 40 -2.92 9.89 -12.70
CA ALA A 40 -4.01 10.78 -12.29
C ALA A 40 -4.97 11.16 -13.43
N SER A 41 -4.55 10.98 -14.69
CA SER A 41 -5.38 11.21 -15.87
C SER A 41 -6.48 10.17 -16.08
N ASP A 42 -6.47 9.05 -15.34
CA ASP A 42 -7.56 8.05 -15.36
C ASP A 42 -8.50 8.26 -14.15
N PRO A 43 -9.59 9.02 -14.32
CA PRO A 43 -10.49 9.34 -13.21
C PRO A 43 -11.30 8.13 -12.73
N VAL A 44 -11.48 7.10 -13.55
CA VAL A 44 -12.20 5.88 -13.15
C VAL A 44 -11.34 5.08 -12.18
N ARG A 45 -10.08 4.80 -12.58
CA ARG A 45 -9.13 4.10 -11.71
C ARG A 45 -8.84 4.87 -10.43
N MET A 46 -8.78 6.19 -10.49
CA MET A 46 -8.57 7.02 -9.29
C MET A 46 -9.71 6.89 -8.28
N ARG A 47 -10.96 6.83 -8.75
CA ARG A 47 -12.12 6.60 -7.88
C ARG A 47 -12.12 5.20 -7.29
N GLU A 48 -11.85 4.18 -8.10
CA GLU A 48 -11.74 2.79 -7.61
C GLU A 48 -10.67 2.68 -6.52
N PHE A 49 -9.51 3.30 -6.74
CA PHE A 49 -8.45 3.38 -5.73
C PHE A 49 -8.91 4.08 -4.45
N ALA A 50 -9.54 5.25 -4.55
CA ALA A 50 -10.03 5.98 -3.39
C ALA A 50 -11.04 5.16 -2.58
N GLN A 51 -11.94 4.42 -3.24
CA GLN A 51 -12.90 3.54 -2.56
C GLN A 51 -12.21 2.36 -1.88
N ALA A 52 -11.26 1.71 -2.54
CA ALA A 52 -10.47 0.62 -1.96
C ALA A 52 -9.66 1.09 -0.74
N LEU A 53 -9.03 2.27 -0.83
CA LEU A 53 -8.29 2.88 0.28
C LEU A 53 -9.21 3.22 1.45
N GLY A 54 -10.39 3.79 1.20
CA GLY A 54 -11.37 4.06 2.24
C GLY A 54 -11.82 2.79 2.97
N GLY A 55 -12.07 1.71 2.22
CA GLY A 55 -12.41 0.40 2.78
C GLY A 55 -11.27 -0.20 3.63
N GLU A 56 -10.02 -0.08 3.16
CA GLU A 56 -8.84 -0.51 3.90
C GLU A 56 -8.68 0.25 5.23
N LEU A 57 -8.78 1.58 5.20
CA LEU A 57 -8.66 2.40 6.40
C LEU A 57 -9.76 2.11 7.40
N LYS A 58 -11.00 1.90 6.94
CA LYS A 58 -12.11 1.48 7.81
C LYS A 58 -11.81 0.13 8.47
N ARG A 59 -11.38 -0.88 7.70
CA ARG A 59 -11.02 -2.19 8.25
C ARG A 59 -9.91 -2.09 9.29
N ARG A 60 -8.90 -1.24 9.06
CA ARG A 60 -7.81 -1.02 10.04
C ARG A 60 -8.31 -0.33 11.31
N ALA A 61 -9.19 0.65 11.19
CA ALA A 61 -9.81 1.28 12.35
C ALA A 61 -10.60 0.25 13.18
N GLU A 62 -11.35 -0.64 12.52
CA GLU A 62 -12.07 -1.75 13.18
C GLU A 62 -11.12 -2.74 13.87
N LEU A 63 -9.95 -3.03 13.26
CA LEU A 63 -8.94 -3.91 13.86
C LEU A 63 -8.26 -3.31 15.09
N LEU A 64 -8.04 -1.99 15.10
CA LEU A 64 -7.48 -1.27 16.24
C LEU A 64 -8.50 -1.19 17.39
N GLY A 65 -9.79 -1.07 17.06
CA GLY A 65 -10.85 -0.90 18.06
C GLY A 65 -10.64 0.39 18.85
N GLU A 66 -10.65 0.28 20.18
CA GLU A 66 -10.42 1.41 21.10
C GLU A 66 -8.93 1.70 21.35
N LEU A 67 -8.01 0.90 20.79
CA LEU A 67 -6.57 1.08 20.97
C LEU A 67 -6.00 2.02 19.91
N ASP A 68 -5.00 2.81 20.29
CA ASP A 68 -4.11 3.41 19.29
C ASP A 68 -3.18 2.35 18.68
N PHE A 69 -2.45 2.74 17.63
CA PHE A 69 -1.55 1.84 16.92
C PHE A 69 -0.44 1.28 17.81
N ALA A 70 0.13 2.09 18.71
CA ALA A 70 1.27 1.67 19.53
C ALA A 70 0.83 0.63 20.57
N ALA A 71 -0.27 0.87 21.27
CA ALA A 71 -0.85 -0.04 22.25
C ALA A 71 -1.34 -1.35 21.60
N TRP A 72 -1.96 -1.26 20.41
CA TRP A 72 -2.33 -2.44 19.64
C TRP A 72 -1.10 -3.26 19.23
N HIS A 73 -0.05 -2.61 18.73
CA HIS A 73 1.17 -3.29 18.26
C HIS A 73 1.95 -3.97 19.38
N GLU A 74 2.03 -3.35 20.57
CA GLU A 74 2.62 -3.98 21.75
C GLU A 74 1.85 -5.26 22.13
N ARG A 75 0.51 -5.19 22.09
CA ARG A 75 -0.37 -6.29 22.50
C ARG A 75 -0.42 -7.45 21.51
N TYR A 76 -0.49 -7.16 20.21
CA TYR A 76 -0.77 -8.15 19.16
C TYR A 76 0.36 -8.30 18.13
N GLY A 77 1.11 -7.25 17.84
CA GLY A 77 2.21 -7.29 16.85
C GLY A 77 3.36 -8.23 17.27
N GLN A 78 3.62 -8.33 18.57
CA GLN A 78 4.57 -9.30 19.14
C GLN A 78 4.12 -10.76 18.94
N GLN A 79 2.80 -11.03 19.02
CA GLN A 79 2.24 -12.39 18.86
C GLN A 79 2.34 -12.88 17.41
N GLU A 80 2.15 -11.99 16.42
CA GLU A 80 2.35 -12.31 15.01
C GLU A 80 3.82 -12.57 14.66
N ALA A 81 4.75 -11.77 15.21
CA ALA A 81 6.19 -12.00 15.02
C ALA A 81 6.66 -13.34 15.62
N GLN A 82 6.05 -13.77 16.73
CA GLN A 82 6.32 -15.05 17.38
C GLN A 82 5.67 -16.24 16.64
N ARG A 83 4.65 -16.00 15.81
CA ARG A 83 3.93 -17.05 15.07
C ARG A 83 4.74 -17.67 13.93
N GLY A 84 5.87 -17.07 13.55
CA GLY A 84 6.79 -17.55 12.52
C GLY A 84 6.17 -17.60 11.11
N PRO A 85 6.97 -17.59 10.04
CA PRO A 85 6.44 -17.76 8.70
C PRO A 85 5.79 -19.15 8.58
N ALA A 86 4.52 -19.19 8.16
CA ALA A 86 3.85 -20.44 7.85
C ALA A 86 4.66 -21.22 6.80
N PRO A 87 4.84 -22.55 6.96
CA PRO A 87 5.64 -23.33 6.03
C PRO A 87 5.05 -23.19 4.62
N ARG A 88 5.88 -22.75 3.67
CA ARG A 88 5.53 -22.78 2.25
C ARG A 88 5.45 -24.24 1.83
N VAL A 89 4.25 -24.74 1.61
CA VAL A 89 4.04 -25.95 0.82
C VAL A 89 4.41 -25.57 -0.61
N VAL A 90 5.51 -26.14 -1.09
CA VAL A 90 6.00 -26.02 -2.47
C VAL A 90 5.29 -27.03 -3.34
#